data_AF-A0A2V3VFY5-F1
#
_entry.id   AF-A0A2V3VFY5-F1
#
_cell.length_a   1.000
_cell.length_b   1.000
_cell.length_c   1.000
_cell.angle_alpha   90.00
_cell.angle_beta   90.00
_cell.angle_gamma   90.00
#
_symmetry.space_group_name_H-M   'P 1'
#
loop_
_entity.id
_entity.type
_entity.pdbx_description
1 polymer ?
#
loop_
_entity_poly.entity_id
_entity_poly.type
_entity_poly.pdbx_seq_one_letter_code
_entity_poly.pdbx_strand_id
1 'polypeptide(L)'
;MTDPKSKKQTVFKDVSEEYDNKEKITLAKTHSGLQENLAGALCYLAWAMTGIVFLFIEKENHFIRFHAFQSIILSIAVFVLGIVLAFIPIIGLIFSLILAPAVLFLWIFMMWKAYQGEMFKLPITGEMAEKQISK
;
A
#
# COMPACT_ATOMS: atom_id res chain seq x y z
N MET A 1 -40.04 29.44 -21.61
CA MET A 1 -38.97 29.42 -22.63
C MET A 1 -37.68 29.77 -21.90
N THR A 2 -36.77 28.81 -21.71
CA THR A 2 -35.52 29.04 -20.96
C THR A 2 -34.50 29.80 -21.81
N ASP A 3 -33.73 30.69 -21.18
CA ASP A 3 -32.74 31.55 -21.85
C ASP A 3 -31.62 30.70 -22.50
N PRO A 4 -31.35 30.84 -23.81
CA PRO A 4 -30.28 30.13 -24.50
C PRO A 4 -28.88 30.34 -23.91
N LYS A 5 -28.61 31.42 -23.16
CA LYS A 5 -27.35 31.62 -22.43
C LYS A 5 -27.23 30.69 -21.22
N SER A 6 -28.34 30.47 -20.49
CA SER A 6 -28.39 29.57 -19.33
C SER A 6 -28.06 28.13 -19.72
N LYS A 7 -28.57 27.65 -20.86
CA LYS A 7 -28.34 26.29 -21.37
C LYS A 7 -26.88 26.02 -21.77
N LYS A 8 -26.16 27.03 -22.29
CA LYS A 8 -24.74 26.88 -22.62
C LYS A 8 -23.86 26.79 -21.37
N GLN A 9 -24.19 27.55 -20.32
CA GLN A 9 -23.47 27.53 -19.06
C GLN A 9 -23.57 26.16 -18.37
N THR A 10 -24.75 25.55 -18.37
CA THR A 10 -24.96 24.22 -17.77
C THR A 10 -24.20 23.14 -18.54
N VAL A 11 -24.29 23.12 -19.87
CA VAL A 11 -23.57 22.15 -20.70
C VAL A 11 -22.05 22.25 -20.51
N PHE A 12 -21.50 23.47 -20.43
CA PHE A 12 -20.06 23.63 -20.19
C PHE A 12 -19.63 23.13 -18.82
N LYS A 13 -20.45 23.37 -17.78
CA LYS A 13 -20.19 22.89 -16.42
C LYS A 13 -20.24 21.36 -16.36
N ASP A 14 -21.27 20.74 -16.92
CA ASP A 14 -21.43 19.27 -16.93
C ASP A 14 -20.26 18.60 -17.66
N VAL A 15 -19.83 19.18 -18.78
CA VAL A 15 -18.66 18.71 -19.53
C VAL A 15 -17.37 18.87 -18.71
N SER A 16 -17.17 20.01 -18.04
CA SER A 16 -15.98 20.21 -17.17
C SER A 16 -15.94 19.24 -15.99
N GLU A 17 -17.09 18.90 -15.40
CA GLU A 17 -17.20 17.91 -14.34
C GLU A 17 -16.93 16.49 -14.86
N GLU A 18 -17.38 16.15 -16.07
CA GLU A 18 -17.06 14.86 -16.71
C GLU A 18 -15.56 14.74 -17.03
N TYR A 19 -14.91 15.81 -17.51
CA TYR A 19 -13.47 15.82 -17.77
C TYR A 19 -12.64 15.68 -16.49
N ASP A 20 -12.94 16.45 -15.43
CA ASP A 20 -12.24 16.33 -14.12
C ASP A 20 -12.45 14.94 -13.51
N ASN A 21 -13.65 14.39 -13.61
CA ASN A 21 -13.93 13.04 -13.14
C ASN A 21 -13.16 11.98 -13.93
N LYS A 22 -13.10 12.08 -15.27
CA LYS A 22 -12.30 11.16 -16.11
C LYS A 22 -10.81 11.28 -15.81
N GLU A 23 -10.29 12.49 -15.64
CA GLU A 23 -8.89 12.73 -15.32
C GLU A 23 -8.52 12.09 -13.97
N LYS A 24 -9.34 12.31 -12.93
CA LYS A 24 -9.19 11.64 -11.62
C LYS A 24 -9.28 10.13 -11.72
N ILE A 25 -10.22 9.59 -12.51
CA ILE A 25 -10.34 8.15 -12.73
C ILE A 25 -9.10 7.61 -13.44
N THR A 26 -8.56 8.31 -14.44
CA THR A 26 -7.36 7.88 -15.17
C THR A 26 -6.09 7.93 -14.32
N LEU A 27 -5.94 8.96 -13.47
CA LEU A 27 -4.81 9.08 -12.54
C LEU A 27 -4.89 8.06 -11.40
N ALA A 28 -6.11 7.71 -10.96
CA ALA A 28 -6.34 6.68 -9.95
C ALA A 28 -6.31 5.24 -10.51
N LYS A 29 -6.26 5.07 -11.83
CA LYS A 29 -6.34 3.75 -12.47
C LYS A 29 -5.01 3.02 -12.37
N THR A 30 -4.92 2.14 -11.39
CA THR A 30 -3.84 1.16 -11.24
C THR A 30 -3.94 0.07 -12.32
N HIS A 31 -2.85 -0.65 -12.60
CA HIS A 31 -2.86 -1.74 -13.60
C HIS A 31 -3.73 -2.93 -13.16
N SER A 32 -3.88 -3.13 -11.85
CA SER A 32 -4.78 -4.10 -11.24
C SER A 32 -6.25 -3.69 -11.32
N GLY A 33 -6.56 -2.44 -11.63
CA GLY A 33 -7.91 -1.88 -11.60
C GLY A 33 -8.45 -1.61 -10.19
N LEU A 34 -7.62 -1.77 -9.16
CA LEU A 34 -7.95 -1.47 -7.76
C LEU A 34 -7.70 0.01 -7.45
N GLN A 35 -8.35 0.52 -6.41
CA GLN A 35 -7.97 1.81 -5.84
C GLN A 35 -6.55 1.73 -5.29
N GLU A 36 -5.75 2.78 -5.50
CA GLU A 36 -4.32 2.81 -5.14
C GLU A 36 -4.06 2.49 -3.66
N ASN A 37 -4.81 3.13 -2.75
CA ASN A 37 -4.73 2.90 -1.31
C ASN A 37 -5.11 1.46 -0.91
N LEU A 38 -6.14 0.89 -1.55
CA LEU A 38 -6.55 -0.49 -1.33
C LEU A 38 -5.46 -1.46 -1.81
N ALA A 39 -4.89 -1.23 -3.00
CA ALA A 39 -3.78 -2.03 -3.52
C ALA A 39 -2.54 -1.95 -2.61
N GLY A 40 -2.22 -0.76 -2.08
CA GLY A 40 -1.15 -0.58 -1.09
C GLY A 40 -1.40 -1.37 0.20
N ALA A 41 -2.63 -1.41 0.70
CA ALA A 41 -2.98 -2.23 1.87
C ALA A 41 -2.88 -3.74 1.57
N LEU A 42 -3.35 -4.17 0.40
CA LEU A 42 -3.30 -5.58 -0.01
C LEU A 42 -1.88 -6.12 -0.19
N CYS A 43 -0.89 -5.26 -0.42
CA CYS A 43 0.52 -5.64 -0.43
C CYS A 43 0.97 -6.38 0.84
N TYR A 44 0.31 -6.15 1.98
CA TYR A 44 0.64 -6.80 3.26
C TYR A 44 -0.23 -8.04 3.55
N LEU A 45 -1.37 -8.21 2.87
CA LEU A 45 -2.41 -9.18 3.26
C LEU A 45 -1.92 -10.64 3.36
N ALA A 46 -1.09 -11.08 2.42
CA ALA A 46 -0.48 -12.42 2.45
C ALA A 46 1.03 -12.33 2.67
N TRP A 47 1.44 -11.41 3.55
CA TRP A 47 2.85 -11.17 3.86
C TRP A 47 3.65 -10.84 2.59
N ALA A 48 4.80 -11.47 2.37
CA ALA A 48 5.62 -11.25 1.18
C ALA A 48 4.91 -11.61 -0.13
N MET A 49 3.96 -12.56 -0.12
CA MET A 49 3.37 -13.11 -1.33
C MET A 49 2.59 -12.06 -2.12
N THR A 50 1.70 -11.31 -1.46
CA THR A 50 0.93 -10.27 -2.15
C THR A 50 1.81 -9.10 -2.55
N GLY A 51 2.81 -8.72 -1.76
CA GLY A 51 3.81 -7.72 -2.14
C GLY A 51 4.51 -8.08 -3.45
N ILE A 52 4.96 -9.33 -3.60
CA ILE A 52 5.60 -9.81 -4.85
C ILE A 52 4.63 -9.69 -6.03
N VAL A 53 3.39 -10.14 -5.87
CA VAL A 53 2.36 -10.05 -6.92
C VAL A 53 2.15 -8.60 -7.37
N PHE A 54 2.02 -7.66 -6.43
CA PHE A 54 1.84 -6.25 -6.76
C PHE A 54 3.06 -5.61 -7.42
N LEU A 55 4.30 -6.06 -7.15
CA LEU A 55 5.47 -5.57 -7.90
C LEU A 55 5.43 -5.95 -9.39
N PHE A 56 4.83 -7.10 -9.74
CA PHE A 56 4.68 -7.52 -11.13
C PHE A 56 3.53 -6.83 -11.84
N ILE A 57 2.43 -6.58 -11.11
CA ILE A 57 1.23 -5.92 -11.67
C ILE A 57 1.45 -4.41 -11.77
N GLU A 58 1.95 -3.77 -10.71
CA GLU A 58 2.09 -2.32 -10.60
C GLU A 58 3.54 -1.89 -10.81
N LYS A 59 3.87 -1.62 -12.08
CA LYS A 59 5.24 -1.27 -12.49
C LYS A 59 5.57 0.21 -12.32
N GLU A 60 4.58 1.07 -12.50
CA GLU A 60 4.75 2.53 -12.52
C GLU A 60 4.24 3.22 -11.24
N ASN A 61 3.39 2.53 -10.45
CA ASN A 61 2.78 3.14 -9.29
C ASN A 61 3.75 3.13 -8.09
N HIS A 62 4.41 4.26 -7.83
CA HIS A 62 5.38 4.39 -6.74
C HIS A 62 4.80 4.09 -5.35
N PHE A 63 3.54 4.47 -5.09
CA PHE A 63 2.88 4.22 -3.81
C PHE A 63 2.70 2.71 -3.56
N ILE A 64 2.12 1.99 -4.52
CA ILE A 64 1.89 0.54 -4.40
C ILE A 64 3.23 -0.18 -4.33
N ARG A 65 4.21 0.22 -5.15
CA ARG A 65 5.56 -0.36 -5.13
C ARG A 65 6.28 -0.15 -3.80
N PHE A 66 6.14 1.03 -3.19
CA PHE A 66 6.68 1.28 -1.85
C PHE A 66 6.12 0.29 -0.84
N HIS A 67 4.80 0.15 -0.77
CA HIS A 67 4.15 -0.78 0.16
C HIS A 67 4.46 -2.24 -0.16
N ALA A 68 4.60 -2.59 -1.44
CA ALA A 68 5.01 -3.92 -1.88
C ALA A 68 6.43 -4.28 -1.42
N PHE A 69 7.42 -3.40 -1.66
CA PHE A 69 8.79 -3.62 -1.17
C PHE A 69 8.85 -3.65 0.35
N GLN A 70 8.19 -2.72 1.04
CA GLN A 70 8.20 -2.68 2.50
C GLN A 70 7.54 -3.93 3.09
N SER A 71 6.46 -4.45 2.49
CA SER A 71 5.82 -5.71 2.91
C SER A 71 6.75 -6.92 2.76
N ILE A 72 7.43 -7.04 1.62
CA ILE A 72 8.37 -8.14 1.38
C ILE A 72 9.51 -8.11 2.40
N ILE A 73 10.15 -6.96 2.57
CA ILE A 73 11.30 -6.81 3.48
C ILE A 73 10.86 -7.05 4.93
N LEU A 74 9.73 -6.47 5.36
CA LEU A 74 9.18 -6.68 6.69
C LEU A 74 8.86 -8.16 6.96
N SER A 75 8.24 -8.84 6.00
CA SER A 75 7.91 -10.26 6.11
C SER A 75 9.15 -11.14 6.23
N ILE A 76 10.19 -10.86 5.44
CA ILE A 76 11.48 -11.56 5.52
C ILE A 76 12.13 -11.30 6.89
N ALA A 77 12.14 -10.05 7.36
CA ALA A 77 12.72 -9.71 8.66
C ALA A 77 12.01 -10.44 9.82
N VAL A 78 10.67 -10.46 9.82
CA VAL A 78 9.87 -11.20 10.81
C VAL A 78 10.14 -12.70 10.73
N PHE A 79 10.22 -13.27 9.53
CA PHE A 79 10.51 -14.70 9.35
C PHE A 79 11.88 -15.10 9.88
N VAL A 80 12.93 -14.32 9.55
CA VAL A 80 14.29 -14.55 10.04
C VAL A 80 14.35 -14.42 11.56
N LEU A 81 13.69 -13.41 12.14
CA LEU A 81 13.62 -13.24 13.59
C LEU A 81 12.94 -14.44 14.27
N GLY A 82 11.86 -14.95 13.68
CA GLY A 82 11.19 -16.16 14.16
C GLY A 82 12.10 -17.40 14.16
N ILE A 83 12.88 -17.60 13.09
CA ILE A 83 13.87 -18.68 13.02
C ILE A 83 14.92 -18.53 14.13
N VAL A 84 15.48 -17.34 14.32
CA VAL A 84 16.52 -17.08 15.34
C VAL A 84 15.98 -17.38 16.74
N LEU A 85 14.77 -16.94 17.06
CA LEU A 85 14.16 -17.19 18.37
C LEU A 85 13.87 -18.67 18.61
N ALA A 86 13.57 -19.45 17.57
CA ALA A 86 13.34 -20.89 17.68
C ALA A 86 14.59 -21.67 18.11
N PHE A 87 15.80 -21.16 17.87
CA PHE A 87 17.05 -21.79 18.31
C PHE A 87 17.41 -21.52 19.77
N ILE A 88 16.71 -20.62 20.46
CA ILE A 88 16.97 -20.27 21.86
C ILE A 88 15.87 -20.87 22.75
N PRO A 89 16.06 -22.07 23.33
CA PRO A 89 15.03 -22.72 24.14
C PRO A 89 14.66 -21.87 25.37
N ILE A 90 13.40 -21.94 25.79
CA ILE A 90 12.80 -21.24 26.94
C ILE A 90 12.73 -19.71 26.76
N ILE A 91 13.86 -19.03 26.53
CA ILE A 91 13.93 -17.58 26.31
C ILE A 91 13.18 -17.21 25.03
N GLY A 92 13.41 -17.93 23.94
CA GLY A 92 12.71 -17.72 22.68
C GLY A 92 11.19 -17.83 22.80
N LEU A 93 10.71 -18.73 23.67
CA LEU A 93 9.27 -18.92 23.92
C LEU A 93 8.66 -17.72 24.65
N ILE A 94 9.31 -17.23 25.71
CA ILE A 94 8.86 -16.07 26.46
C ILE A 94 8.85 -14.81 25.58
N PHE A 95 9.91 -14.59 24.81
CA PHE A 95 9.97 -13.46 23.87
C PHE A 95 8.91 -13.57 22.77
N SER A 96 8.65 -14.78 22.25
CA SER A 96 7.64 -14.99 21.20
C SER A 96 6.22 -14.63 21.66
N LEU A 97 5.89 -14.84 22.94
CA LEU A 97 4.58 -14.47 23.50
C LEU A 97 4.30 -12.95 23.43
N ILE A 98 5.34 -12.12 23.55
CA ILE A 98 5.23 -10.66 23.48
C ILE A 98 5.42 -10.17 22.04
N LEU A 99 6.34 -10.80 21.31
CA LEU A 99 6.69 -10.39 19.96
C LEU A 99 5.57 -10.69 18.96
N ALA A 100 4.90 -11.84 19.06
CA ALA A 100 3.81 -12.20 18.15
C ALA A 100 2.67 -11.16 18.11
N PRO A 101 2.09 -10.70 19.25
CA PRO A 101 1.08 -9.65 19.22
C PRO A 101 1.65 -8.30 18.76
N ALA A 102 2.91 -7.97 19.06
CA ALA A 102 3.53 -6.75 18.57
C ALA A 102 3.71 -6.75 17.04
N VAL A 103 4.12 -7.87 16.46
CA VAL A 103 4.22 -8.07 15.01
C VAL A 103 2.83 -8.01 14.36
N LEU A 104 1.83 -8.65 14.96
CA LEU A 104 0.45 -8.61 14.45
C LEU A 104 -0.11 -7.18 14.47
N PHE A 105 0.12 -6.45 15.56
CA PHE A 105 -0.27 -5.05 15.67
C PHE A 105 0.42 -4.19 14.60
N LEU A 106 1.74 -4.33 14.46
CA LEU A 106 2.52 -3.63 13.43
C LEU A 106 1.99 -3.95 12.03
N TRP A 107 1.71 -5.22 11.73
CA TRP A 107 1.20 -5.66 10.44
C TRP A 107 -0.15 -5.02 10.10
N ILE A 108 -1.11 -5.05 11.03
CA ILE A 108 -2.42 -4.39 10.87
C ILE A 108 -2.26 -2.86 10.75
N PHE A 109 -1.38 -2.27 11.57
CA PHE A 109 -1.08 -0.85 11.52
C PHE A 109 -0.54 -0.44 10.14
N MET A 110 0.37 -1.23 9.57
CA MET A 110 0.90 -0.99 8.23
C MET A 110 -0.17 -1.06 7.14
N MET A 111 -1.07 -2.05 7.21
CA MET A 111 -2.23 -2.15 6.31
C MET A 111 -3.13 -0.92 6.43
N TRP A 112 -3.42 -0.50 7.66
CA TRP A 112 -4.26 0.66 7.92
C TRP A 112 -3.67 1.95 7.38
N LYS A 113 -2.37 2.21 7.60
CA LYS A 113 -1.68 3.38 7.05
C LYS A 113 -1.68 3.38 5.52
N ALA A 114 -1.44 2.23 4.89
CA ALA A 114 -1.53 2.09 3.44
C ALA A 114 -2.96 2.36 2.93
N TYR A 115 -3.98 1.87 3.65
CA TYR A 115 -5.38 2.12 3.29
C TYR A 115 -5.77 3.61 3.41
N GLN A 116 -5.14 4.36 4.30
CA GLN A 116 -5.28 5.82 4.39
C GLN A 116 -4.51 6.58 3.30
N GLY A 117 -3.78 5.88 2.41
CA GLY A 117 -2.96 6.50 1.38
C GLY A 117 -1.61 7.04 1.89
N GLU A 118 -1.15 6.58 3.05
CA GLU A 118 0.09 7.06 3.66
C GLU A 118 1.27 6.11 3.45
N MET A 119 2.36 6.62 2.89
CA MET A 119 3.65 5.93 2.84
C MET A 119 4.36 5.98 4.19
N PHE A 120 3.80 5.31 5.19
CA PHE A 120 4.43 5.20 6.49
C PHE A 120 5.73 4.39 6.38
N LYS A 121 6.85 5.05 6.66
CA LYS A 121 8.20 4.49 6.55
C LYS A 121 8.67 3.96 7.89
N LEU A 122 8.89 2.64 7.95
CA LEU A 122 9.60 2.06 9.09
C LEU A 122 11.10 2.39 8.99
N PRO A 123 11.81 2.61 10.12
CA PRO A 123 13.21 3.06 10.09
C PRO A 123 14.15 2.19 9.25
N ILE A 124 13.93 0.87 9.24
CA ILE A 124 14.77 -0.05 8.46
C ILE A 124 14.08 -0.42 7.15
N THR A 125 12.89 -1.03 7.23
CA THR A 125 12.24 -1.60 6.05
C THR A 125 11.65 -0.54 5.11
N GLY A 126 11.27 0.62 5.64
CA GLY A 126 10.78 1.75 4.86
C GLY A 126 11.87 2.49 4.11
N GLU A 127 13.02 2.74 4.74
CA GLU A 127 14.19 3.29 4.05
C GLU A 127 14.67 2.37 2.92
N MET A 128 14.68 1.05 3.17
CA MET A 128 15.05 0.08 2.14
C MET A 128 14.04 0.06 0.99
N ALA A 129 12.74 0.13 1.28
CA ALA A 129 11.69 0.18 0.26
C ALA A 129 11.77 1.46 -0.58
N GLU A 130 11.97 2.61 0.06
CA GLU A 130 12.15 3.89 -0.62
C GLU A 130 13.32 3.85 -1.61
N LYS A 131 14.46 3.27 -1.19
CA LYS A 131 15.63 3.09 -2.06
C LYS A 131 15.36 2.20 -3.29
N GLN A 132 14.36 1.32 -3.26
CA GLN A 132 14.02 0.49 -4.42
C GLN A 132 13.12 1.22 -5.43
N ILE A 133 12.28 2.15 -4.97
CA ILE A 133 11.42 2.94 -5.86
C ILE A 133 12.12 4.18 -6.40
N SER A 134 13.24 4.59 -5.80
CA SER A 134 14.07 5.72 -6.26
C SER A 134 15.17 5.32 -7.25
N LYS A 135 15.26 4.04 -7.59
CA LYS A 135 16.17 3.50 -8.62
C LYS A 135 15.47 3.44 -9.96
#